data_AF-A0A414XMY8-F1
#
_entry.id   AF-A0A414XMY8-F1
#
_cell.length_a   1.000
_cell.length_b   1.000
_cell.length_c   1.000
_cell.angle_alpha   90.00
_cell.angle_beta   90.00
_cell.angle_gamma   90.00
#
_symmetry.space_group_name_H-M   'P 1'
#
loop_
_entity.id
_entity.type
_entity.pdbx_description
1 polymer ?
#
loop_
_entity_poly.entity_id
_entity_poly.type
_entity_poly.pdbx_seq_one_letter_code
_entity_poly.pdbx_strand_id
1 'polypeptide(L)' 'MLLNTNRMLNRFKAVCNKAVSQASINQTELGKTVVQIPDINAQKQICELYQALYDKLESEKYANSLFQKQKQYLLRQLFI' A
#
# COMPACT_ATOMS: atom_id res chain seq x y z
N MET A 1 7.00 5.22 1.77
CA MET A 1 5.58 5.55 2.02
C MET A 1 5.24 7.05 1.99
N LEU A 2 6.23 7.95 2.02
CA LEU A 2 6.01 9.42 1.99
C LEU A 2 5.22 9.90 0.76
N LEU A 3 5.51 9.34 -0.41
CA LEU A 3 4.88 9.72 -1.68
C LEU A 3 3.44 9.18 -1.84
N ASN A 4 3.05 8.19 -1.05
CA ASN A 4 1.73 7.53 -1.13
C ASN A 4 0.74 8.02 -0.06
N THR A 5 1.02 9.18 0.54
CA THR A 5 0.09 9.82 1.48
C THR A 5 -1.00 10.56 0.72
N ASN A 6 -2.19 10.72 1.33
CA ASN A 6 -3.29 11.49 0.71
C ASN A 6 -2.87 12.90 0.30
N ARG A 7 -2.00 13.54 1.08
CA ARG A 7 -1.42 14.85 0.77
C ARG A 7 -0.61 14.83 -0.52
N MET A 8 0.30 13.85 -0.68
CA MET A 8 1.12 13.71 -1.89
C MET A 8 0.29 13.27 -3.09
N LEU A 9 -0.67 12.36 -2.90
CA LEU A 9 -1.61 11.96 -3.96
C LEU A 9 -2.41 13.16 -4.48
N ASN A 10 -2.90 14.03 -3.60
CA ASN A 10 -3.61 15.24 -4.01
C ASN A 10 -2.69 16.23 -4.74
N ARG A 11 -1.44 16.37 -4.30
CA ARG A 11 -0.43 17.16 -5.01
C ARG A 11 -0.19 16.60 -6.41
N PHE A 12 0.02 15.29 -6.53
CA PHE A 12 0.25 14.61 -7.80
C PHE A 12 -0.94 14.71 -8.76
N LYS A 13 -2.16 14.59 -8.27
CA LYS A 13 -3.38 14.84 -9.06
C LYS A 13 -3.46 16.28 -9.59
N ALA A 14 -2.90 17.24 -8.87
CA ALA A 14 -2.89 18.65 -9.29
C ALA A 14 -1.79 18.95 -10.33
N VAL A 15 -0.62 18.31 -10.22
CA VAL A 15 0.53 18.57 -11.11
C VAL A 15 0.65 17.60 -12.29
N CYS A 16 -0.14 16.53 -12.32
CA CYS A 16 -0.11 15.58 -13.43
C CYS A 16 -0.67 16.18 -14.72
N ASN A 17 -0.06 15.82 -15.84
CA ASN A 17 -0.56 16.11 -17.17
C ASN A 17 -1.88 15.34 -17.37
N LYS A 18 -2.95 16.07 -17.67
CA LYS A 18 -4.26 15.48 -17.97
C LYS A 18 -4.27 15.07 -19.45
N ALA A 19 -3.92 13.82 -19.76
CA ALA A 19 -4.15 13.25 -21.08
C ALA A 19 -5.47 12.46 -21.08
N VAL A 20 -6.12 12.39 -22.26
CA VAL A 20 -7.46 11.78 -22.43
C VAL A 20 -7.47 10.29 -22.07
N SER A 21 -6.34 9.59 -22.22
CA SER A 21 -6.21 8.15 -21.92
C SER A 21 -5.51 7.84 -20.59
N GLN A 22 -4.58 8.69 -20.13
CA GLN A 22 -3.84 8.43 -18.89
C GLN A 22 -3.23 9.71 -18.32
N ALA A 23 -3.43 9.95 -17.01
CA ALA A 23 -2.69 10.98 -16.30
C ALA A 23 -1.23 10.54 -16.09
N SER A 24 -0.27 11.43 -16.39
CA SER A 24 1.16 11.16 -16.21
C SER A 24 1.87 12.33 -15.53
N ILE A 25 2.97 12.05 -14.86
CA ILE A 25 3.86 13.06 -14.27
C ILE A 25 5.23 12.87 -14.91
N ASN A 26 5.78 13.93 -15.48
CA ASN A 26 7.13 13.88 -16.04
C ASN A 26 8.20 14.02 -14.93
N GLN A 27 9.44 13.65 -15.25
CA GLN A 27 10.55 13.69 -14.29
C GLN A 27 10.77 15.08 -13.70
N THR A 28 10.60 16.13 -14.49
CA THR A 28 10.80 17.52 -14.07
C THR A 28 9.77 17.95 -13.02
N GLU A 29 8.49 17.65 -13.25
CA GLU A 29 7.41 17.95 -12.29
C GLU A 29 7.53 17.09 -11.03
N LEU A 30 7.95 15.82 -11.18
CA LEU A 30 8.24 14.97 -10.03
C LEU A 30 9.40 15.55 -9.20
N GLY A 31 10.48 15.98 -9.84
CA GLY A 31 11.66 16.56 -9.18
C GLY A 31 11.40 17.86 -8.44
N LYS A 32 10.37 18.62 -8.82
CA LYS A 32 9.90 19.82 -8.09
C LYS A 32 9.12 19.49 -6.80
N THR A 33 8.82 18.21 -6.54
CA THR A 33 8.03 17.81 -5.38
C THR A 33 8.85 17.95 -4.10
N VAL A 34 8.43 18.86 -3.23
CA VAL A 34 9.06 19.06 -1.92
C VAL A 34 8.49 18.04 -0.93
N VAL A 35 9.38 17.22 -0.36
CA VAL A 35 9.05 16.23 0.66
C VAL A 35 9.83 16.56 1.92
N GLN A 36 9.14 16.59 3.05
CA GLN A 36 9.79 16.72 4.36
C GLN A 36 10.36 15.36 4.74
N ILE A 37 11.68 15.30 4.92
CA ILE A 37 12.39 14.07 5.25
C ILE A 37 12.75 14.15 6.74
N PRO A 38 12.21 13.26 7.60
CA PRO A 38 12.57 13.22 9.01
C PRO A 38 14.01 12.70 9.18
N ASP A 39 14.57 12.79 10.39
CA ASP A 39 15.91 12.25 10.65
C ASP A 39 15.97 10.73 10.45
N ILE A 40 17.19 10.20 10.32
CA ILE A 40 17.41 8.79 9.97
C ILE A 40 16.85 7.81 11.01
N ASN A 41 16.78 8.18 12.29
CA ASN A 41 16.26 7.30 13.33
C ASN A 41 14.74 7.24 13.23
N ALA A 42 14.08 8.38 13.07
CA ALA A 42 12.64 8.44 12.82
C ALA A 42 12.26 7.70 11.52
N GLN A 43 13.06 7.83 10.46
CA GLN A 43 12.85 7.07 9.21
C GLN A 43 12.86 5.55 9.45
N LYS A 44 13.84 5.04 10.21
CA LYS A 44 13.93 3.60 10.53
C LYS A 44 12.72 3.13 11.33
N GLN A 45 12.33 3.87 12.37
CA GLN A 45 11.16 3.54 13.19
C GLN A 45 9.87 3.50 12.37
N ILE A 46 9.68 4.45 11.46
CA ILE A 46 8.53 4.47 10.55
C ILE A 46 8.55 3.21 9.66
N CYS A 47 9.69 2.86 9.08
CA CYS A 47 9.82 1.67 8.23
C CYS A 47 9.55 0.38 9.00
N GLU A 48 10.10 0.22 10.20
CA GLU A 48 9.88 -0.95 11.06
C GLU A 48 8.41 -1.12 11.42
N LEU A 49 7.72 -0.04 11.80
CA LEU A 49 6.29 -0.06 12.09
C LEU A 49 5.49 -0.53 10.87
N TYR A 50 5.78 0.01 9.70
CA TYR A 50 5.07 -0.38 8.48
C TYR A 50 5.34 -1.82 8.07
N GLN A 51 6.58 -2.30 8.23
CA GLN A 51 6.91 -3.69 7.96
C GLN A 51 6.09 -4.63 8.86
N ALA A 52 6.03 -4.34 10.16
CA ALA A 52 5.23 -5.13 11.10
C ALA A 52 3.74 -5.14 10.74
N LEU A 53 3.19 -4.02 10.25
CA LEU A 53 1.80 -3.94 9.79
C LEU A 53 1.57 -4.78 8.53
N TYR A 54 2.49 -4.78 7.57
CA TYR A 54 2.39 -5.61 6.38
C TYR A 54 2.52 -7.09 6.70
N ASP A 55 3.46 -7.47 7.56
CA ASP A 55 3.65 -8.85 7.98
C ASP A 55 2.39 -9.39 8.69
N LYS A 56 1.78 -8.57 9.55
CA LYS A 56 0.48 -8.89 10.16
C LYS A 56 -0.60 -9.05 9.10
N LEU A 57 -0.72 -8.12 8.16
CA LEU A 57 -1.74 -8.19 7.10
C LEU A 57 -1.62 -9.48 6.27
N GLU A 58 -0.41 -9.85 5.88
CA GLU A 58 -0.17 -11.08 5.11
C GLU A 58 -0.45 -12.34 5.94
N SER A 59 -0.11 -12.33 7.23
CA SER A 59 -0.45 -13.43 8.15
C SER A 59 -1.97 -13.64 8.26
N GLU A 60 -2.73 -12.55 8.38
CA GLU A 60 -4.19 -12.59 8.47
C GLU A 60 -4.83 -13.08 7.16
N LYS A 61 -4.33 -12.61 6.01
CA LYS A 61 -4.78 -13.10 4.70
C LYS A 61 -4.51 -14.59 4.55
N TYR A 62 -3.33 -15.05 4.98
CA TYR A 62 -2.97 -16.46 4.94
C TYR A 62 -3.89 -17.29 5.82
N ALA A 63 -4.10 -16.89 7.09
CA ALA A 63 -5.03 -17.56 8.00
C ALA A 63 -6.45 -17.64 7.43
N ASN A 64 -6.97 -16.55 6.87
CA ASN A 64 -8.27 -16.56 6.21
C ASN A 64 -8.31 -17.55 5.03
N SER A 65 -7.24 -17.63 4.24
CA SER A 65 -7.15 -18.61 3.15
C SER A 65 -7.22 -20.06 3.65
N LEU A 66 -6.62 -20.36 4.81
CA LEU A 66 -6.70 -21.67 5.45
C LEU A 66 -8.12 -21.96 5.95
N PHE A 67 -8.78 -20.98 6.59
CA PHE A 67 -10.16 -21.14 7.03
C PHE A 67 -11.13 -21.36 5.87
N GLN A 68 -10.95 -20.70 4.73
CA GLN A 68 -11.77 -20.96 3.54
C GLN A 68 -11.58 -22.39 3.01
N LYS A 69 -10.33 -22.88 2.96
CA LYS A 69 -10.04 -24.26 2.56
C LYS A 69 -10.66 -25.27 3.53
N GLN A 70 -10.51 -25.02 4.84
CA GLN A 70 -11.10 -25.87 5.88
C GLN A 70 -12.62 -25.89 5.79
N LYS A 71 -13.26 -24.73 5.65
CA LYS A 71 -14.71 -24.61 5.45
C LYS A 71 -15.17 -25.41 4.24
N GLN A 72 -14.49 -25.27 3.09
CA GLN A 72 -14.85 -26.02 1.88
C GLN A 72 -14.73 -27.52 2.09
N TYR A 73 -13.68 -27.97 2.76
CA TYR A 73 -13.49 -29.39 3.09
C TYR A 73 -14.63 -29.91 3.99
N LEU A 74 -14.94 -29.20 5.07
CA LEU A 74 -16.00 -29.61 6.01
C LEU A 74 -17.38 -29.65 5.34
N LEU A 75 -17.71 -28.65 4.50
CA LEU A 75 -18.97 -28.65 3.74
C LEU A 75 -19.09 -29.89 2.84
N ARG A 76 -18.00 -30.33 2.20
CA ARG A 76 -18.02 -31.57 1.40
C ARG A 76 -18.30 -32.81 2.25
N GLN A 77 -17.86 -32.84 3.51
CA GLN A 77 -18.08 -33.96 4.42
C GLN A 77 -19.50 -33.99 5.00
N LEU A 78 -20.17 -32.83 5.10
CA LEU A 78 -21.51 -32.71 5.68
C LEU A 78 -22.65 -33.06 4.71
N PHE A 79 -22.42 -33.00 3.40
CA PHE A 79 -23.42 -33.28 2.36
C PHE A 79 -23.11 -34.56 1.57
N ILE A 80 -22.55 -35.56 2.25
CA ILE A 80 -22.52 -36.96 1.81
C ILE A 80 -23.86 -37.60 2.18
#